data_AF-A0A9E5UUW4-F1
#
_entry.id   AF-A0A9E5UUW4-F1
#
_cell.length_a   1.000
_cell.length_b   1.000
_cell.length_c   1.000
_cell.angle_alpha   90.00
_cell.angle_beta   90.00
_cell.angle_gamma   90.00
#
_symmetry.space_group_name_H-M   'P 1'
#
loop_
_entity.id
_entity.type
_entity.pdbx_description
1 polymer ?
#
loop_
_entity_poly.entity_id
_entity_poly.type
_entity_poly.pdbx_seq_one_letter_code
_entity_poly.pdbx_strand_id
1 'polypeptide(L)'
;MGRRGWSVEGWVWLLLSLLPVALAVQYVHAYGRQSPYADQWHISAEIAIQAQQGTLHAADLLAEYNGHRYLFTHSLTALNAAWFGWSIPLETSSNLALMIINLGLLAVLLFQQAREALPLALAPFAALIFWIVQDANLLVGYQNSWHVVITGLLLALLIVQGGAVGWPRLLAAGICAALATFSFGNGILIWGVMLLVLLARGYRNPAHYAVWVLAALGCLWSYTRGSSIGVAGEGGEGLGSLRLQRLDLMLEFGLALLGSPFSADSRRVAVSVALLGVGAWVVNLLLLWRWRAAVAGGAGQA
;
A
#
# COMPACT_ATOMS: atom_id res chain seq x y z
N MET A 1 -7.01 -33.50 9.91
CA MET A 1 -7.61 -32.47 10.81
C MET A 1 -8.97 -32.09 10.25
N GLY A 2 -10.06 -32.45 10.93
CA GLY A 2 -11.41 -32.11 10.50
C GLY A 2 -11.59 -30.60 10.43
N ARG A 3 -12.13 -30.09 9.32
CA ARG A 3 -12.45 -28.67 9.14
C ARG A 3 -13.59 -28.30 10.10
N ARG A 4 -13.29 -28.02 11.37
CA ARG A 4 -14.25 -27.34 12.25
C ARG A 4 -14.53 -25.97 11.62
N GLY A 5 -15.81 -25.66 11.43
CA GLY A 5 -16.24 -24.31 11.06
C GLY A 5 -15.84 -23.32 12.15
N TRP A 6 -15.85 -22.02 11.82
CA TRP A 6 -15.69 -20.98 12.83
C TRP A 6 -16.84 -21.01 13.83
N SER A 7 -16.56 -20.59 15.07
CA SER A 7 -17.59 -20.38 16.10
C SER A 7 -18.57 -19.28 15.70
N VAL A 8 -19.70 -19.18 16.39
CA VAL A 8 -20.66 -18.08 16.22
C VAL A 8 -19.97 -16.72 16.38
N GLU A 9 -19.07 -16.58 17.36
CA GLU A 9 -18.27 -15.38 17.57
C GLU A 9 -17.40 -15.04 16.35
N GLY A 10 -16.78 -16.05 15.71
CA GLY A 10 -16.04 -15.84 14.47
C GLY A 10 -16.91 -15.30 13.34
N TRP A 11 -18.13 -15.81 13.19
CA TRP A 11 -19.06 -15.25 12.20
C TRP A 11 -19.47 -13.80 12.53
N VAL A 12 -19.70 -13.49 13.80
CA VAL A 12 -19.99 -12.12 14.24
C VAL A 12 -18.85 -11.17 13.87
N TRP A 13 -17.59 -11.53 14.15
CA TRP A 13 -16.44 -10.69 13.79
C TRP A 13 -16.29 -10.49 12.28
N LEU A 14 -16.56 -11.52 11.48
CA LEU A 14 -16.56 -11.37 10.02
C LEU A 14 -17.66 -10.44 9.53
N LEU A 15 -18.87 -10.55 10.06
CA LEU A 15 -19.96 -9.65 9.73
C LEU A 15 -19.64 -8.21 10.16
N LEU A 16 -19.04 -8.02 11.34
CA LEU A 16 -18.57 -6.72 11.79
C LEU A 16 -17.50 -6.11 10.87
N SER A 17 -16.66 -6.93 10.23
CA SER A 17 -15.68 -6.43 9.25
C SER A 17 -16.33 -5.82 7.99
N LEU A 18 -17.59 -6.13 7.71
CA LEU A 18 -18.34 -5.54 6.58
C LEU A 18 -18.92 -4.16 6.91
N LEU A 19 -19.07 -3.82 8.18
CA LEU A 19 -19.66 -2.54 8.59
C LEU A 19 -18.82 -1.33 8.11
N PRO A 20 -17.48 -1.27 8.31
CA PRO A 20 -16.66 -0.19 7.76
C PRO A 20 -16.75 -0.09 6.23
N VAL A 21 -16.84 -1.23 5.54
CA VAL A 21 -16.99 -1.28 4.07
C VAL A 21 -18.32 -0.63 3.66
N ALA A 22 -19.43 -1.02 4.29
CA ALA A 22 -20.75 -0.47 3.99
C ALA A 22 -20.82 1.04 4.26
N LEU A 23 -20.22 1.50 5.37
CA LEU A 23 -20.15 2.92 5.71
C LEU A 23 -19.32 3.70 4.68
N ALA A 24 -18.18 3.17 4.24
CA ALA A 24 -17.37 3.80 3.21
C ALA A 24 -18.07 3.85 1.84
N VAL A 25 -18.78 2.77 1.45
CA VAL A 25 -19.61 2.76 0.23
C VAL A 25 -20.68 3.84 0.30
N GLN A 26 -21.40 3.94 1.42
CA GLN A 26 -22.40 4.98 1.62
C GLN A 26 -21.78 6.38 1.59
N TYR A 27 -20.63 6.56 2.21
CA TYR A 27 -19.91 7.84 2.26
C TYR A 27 -19.47 8.28 0.85
N VAL A 28 -18.83 7.41 0.08
CA VAL A 28 -18.44 7.69 -1.31
C VAL A 28 -19.66 7.99 -2.17
N HIS A 29 -20.76 7.27 -2.00
CA HIS A 29 -21.99 7.54 -2.74
C HIS A 29 -22.60 8.91 -2.40
N ALA A 30 -22.58 9.31 -1.13
CA ALA A 30 -23.15 10.58 -0.67
C ALA A 30 -22.27 11.80 -1.00
N TYR A 31 -20.94 11.63 -0.99
CA TYR A 31 -19.99 12.74 -1.08
C TYR A 31 -19.08 12.73 -2.32
N GLY A 32 -19.11 11.68 -3.15
CA GLY A 32 -18.41 11.61 -4.43
C GLY A 32 -19.05 12.56 -5.44
N ARG A 33 -18.49 13.77 -5.58
CA ARG A 33 -19.02 14.84 -6.46
C ARG A 33 -18.28 14.89 -7.79
N GLN A 34 -18.92 15.45 -8.81
CA GLN A 34 -18.37 15.62 -10.17
C GLN A 34 -17.38 16.81 -10.30
N SER A 35 -16.90 17.37 -9.19
CA SER A 35 -15.96 18.49 -9.21
C SER A 35 -14.56 18.03 -8.79
N PRO A 36 -13.51 18.37 -9.53
CA PRO A 36 -12.15 18.04 -9.14
C PRO A 36 -11.74 18.86 -7.91
N TYR A 37 -10.85 18.27 -7.11
CA TYR A 37 -10.40 18.82 -5.84
C TYR A 37 -8.87 18.87 -5.77
N ALA A 38 -8.33 19.99 -5.29
CA ALA A 38 -6.90 20.20 -5.08
C ALA A 38 -6.06 19.77 -6.30
N ASP A 39 -5.04 18.93 -6.08
CA ASP A 39 -4.09 18.47 -7.10
C ASP A 39 -4.75 17.72 -8.28
N GLN A 40 -6.01 17.27 -8.14
CA GLN A 40 -6.73 16.60 -9.23
C GLN A 40 -6.91 17.49 -10.47
N TRP A 41 -6.88 18.83 -10.28
CA TRP A 41 -6.85 19.79 -11.40
C TRP A 41 -5.62 19.66 -12.29
N HIS A 42 -4.50 19.17 -11.76
CA HIS A 42 -3.25 19.03 -12.50
C HIS A 42 -2.98 17.56 -12.86
N ILE A 43 -3.16 16.65 -11.90
CA ILE A 43 -2.86 15.23 -12.08
C ILE A 43 -3.86 14.57 -13.04
N SER A 44 -5.16 14.87 -12.90
CA SER A 44 -6.21 14.19 -13.67
C SER A 44 -6.78 15.05 -14.79
N ALA A 45 -7.09 16.32 -14.53
CA ALA A 45 -7.79 17.15 -15.52
C ALA A 45 -6.98 17.33 -16.81
N GLU A 46 -5.67 17.57 -16.70
CA GLU A 46 -4.78 17.75 -17.85
C GLU A 46 -4.76 16.49 -18.74
N ILE A 47 -4.61 15.31 -18.13
CA ILE A 47 -4.67 14.02 -18.84
C ILE A 47 -6.03 13.81 -19.49
N ALA A 48 -7.12 14.16 -18.81
CA ALA A 48 -8.47 14.02 -19.34
C ALA A 48 -8.71 14.94 -20.55
N ILE A 49 -8.26 16.19 -20.50
CA ILE A 49 -8.35 17.15 -21.60
C ILE A 49 -7.54 16.64 -22.80
N GLN A 50 -6.29 16.23 -22.58
CA GLN A 50 -5.44 15.69 -23.64
C GLN A 50 -6.03 14.42 -24.28
N ALA A 51 -6.62 13.54 -23.47
CA ALA A 51 -7.29 12.34 -23.95
C ALA A 51 -8.49 12.68 -24.84
N GLN A 52 -9.34 13.64 -24.44
CA GLN A 52 -10.49 14.07 -25.24
C GLN A 52 -10.10 14.83 -26.51
N GLN A 53 -9.01 15.58 -26.47
CA GLN A 53 -8.48 16.33 -27.63
C GLN A 53 -7.68 15.45 -28.60
N GLY A 54 -7.40 14.19 -28.24
CA GLY A 54 -6.58 13.29 -29.05
C GLY A 54 -5.10 13.67 -29.07
N THR A 55 -4.64 14.45 -28.09
CA THR A 55 -3.24 14.93 -27.98
C THR A 55 -2.45 14.21 -26.89
N LEU A 56 -3.03 13.19 -26.25
CA LEU A 56 -2.37 12.40 -25.21
C LEU A 56 -1.28 11.51 -25.81
N HIS A 57 -0.06 11.65 -25.31
CA HIS A 57 1.08 10.80 -25.65
C HIS A 57 1.37 9.81 -24.52
N ALA A 58 2.07 8.72 -24.86
CA ALA A 58 2.46 7.72 -23.86
C ALA A 58 3.38 8.30 -22.76
N ALA A 59 4.14 9.36 -23.07
CA ALA A 59 4.99 10.04 -22.10
C ALA A 59 4.18 10.76 -21.01
N ASP A 60 2.98 11.26 -21.34
CA ASP A 60 2.11 11.99 -20.42
C ASP A 60 1.58 11.07 -19.30
N LEU A 61 1.39 9.78 -19.61
CA LEU A 61 1.02 8.78 -18.60
C LEU A 61 2.12 8.55 -17.55
N LEU A 62 3.37 8.85 -17.88
CA LEU A 62 4.52 8.75 -16.97
C LEU A 62 5.01 10.11 -16.48
N ALA A 63 4.29 11.19 -16.79
CA ALA A 63 4.62 12.53 -16.35
C ALA A 63 4.69 12.60 -14.82
N GLU A 64 5.64 13.39 -14.34
CA GLU A 64 5.83 13.62 -12.92
C GLU A 64 4.97 14.78 -12.44
N TYR A 65 4.40 14.63 -11.25
CA TYR A 65 3.78 15.71 -10.49
C TYR A 65 4.13 15.55 -9.01
N ASN A 66 4.54 16.63 -8.33
CA ASN A 66 4.97 16.61 -6.93
C ASN A 66 6.01 15.51 -6.60
N GLY A 67 6.96 15.24 -7.50
CA GLY A 67 7.98 14.20 -7.29
C GLY A 67 7.44 12.77 -7.42
N HIS A 68 6.24 12.61 -7.95
CA HIS A 68 5.61 11.31 -8.13
C HIS A 68 5.17 11.07 -9.56
N ARG A 69 5.28 9.81 -10.00
CA ARG A 69 4.67 9.32 -11.24
C ARG A 69 3.39 8.60 -10.90
N TYR A 70 2.41 8.76 -11.77
CA TYR A 70 1.01 8.37 -11.55
C TYR A 70 0.51 7.45 -12.66
N LEU A 71 1.33 6.49 -13.11
CA LEU A 71 1.05 5.67 -14.30
C LEU A 71 -0.37 5.08 -14.29
N PHE A 72 -0.75 4.44 -13.19
CA PHE A 72 -2.08 3.86 -13.06
C PHE A 72 -3.18 4.92 -13.09
N THR A 73 -3.02 5.98 -12.31
CA THR A 73 -4.00 7.06 -12.20
C THR A 73 -4.21 7.77 -13.54
N HIS A 74 -3.13 8.14 -14.24
CA HIS A 74 -3.20 8.77 -15.56
C HIS A 74 -3.83 7.82 -16.58
N SER A 75 -3.47 6.53 -16.55
CA SER A 75 -4.08 5.54 -17.45
C SER A 75 -5.58 5.39 -17.19
N LEU A 76 -5.99 5.29 -15.93
CA LEU A 76 -7.42 5.24 -15.56
C LEU A 76 -8.14 6.52 -15.99
N THR A 77 -7.53 7.68 -15.75
CA THR A 77 -8.09 8.99 -16.11
C THR A 77 -8.26 9.13 -17.62
N ALA A 78 -7.26 8.72 -18.41
CA ALA A 78 -7.31 8.75 -19.86
C ALA A 78 -8.44 7.85 -20.41
N LEU A 79 -8.56 6.62 -19.89
CA LEU A 79 -9.65 5.70 -20.25
C LEU A 79 -11.02 6.24 -19.83
N ASN A 80 -11.11 6.82 -18.63
CA ASN A 80 -12.31 7.46 -18.10
C ASN A 80 -12.74 8.65 -18.96
N ALA A 81 -11.78 9.48 -19.40
CA ALA A 81 -12.01 10.61 -20.28
C ALA A 81 -12.48 10.17 -21.67
N ALA A 82 -11.83 9.16 -22.26
CA ALA A 82 -12.15 8.65 -23.58
C ALA A 82 -13.55 8.00 -23.67
N TRP A 83 -14.00 7.32 -22.61
CA TRP A 83 -15.27 6.58 -22.63
C TRP A 83 -16.44 7.27 -21.91
N PHE A 84 -16.17 8.05 -20.86
CA PHE A 84 -17.20 8.60 -19.98
C PHE A 84 -17.15 10.12 -19.84
N GLY A 85 -16.31 10.81 -20.62
CA GLY A 85 -16.20 12.27 -20.55
C GLY A 85 -15.59 12.78 -19.25
N TRP A 86 -14.72 11.96 -18.62
CA TRP A 86 -14.04 12.22 -17.34
C TRP A 86 -15.01 12.33 -16.16
N SER A 87 -15.45 11.17 -15.68
CA SER A 87 -16.32 11.04 -14.51
C SER A 87 -15.51 10.94 -13.22
N ILE A 88 -15.59 11.95 -12.36
CA ILE A 88 -14.87 11.95 -11.07
C ILE A 88 -15.43 10.91 -10.09
N PRO A 89 -16.76 10.67 -10.03
CA PRO A 89 -17.31 9.56 -9.27
C PRO A 89 -16.74 8.20 -9.69
N LEU A 90 -16.37 8.01 -10.97
CA LEU A 90 -15.72 6.78 -11.42
C LEU A 90 -14.31 6.64 -10.83
N GLU A 91 -13.49 7.69 -10.89
CA GLU A 91 -12.16 7.69 -10.25
C GLU A 91 -12.26 7.49 -8.74
N THR A 92 -13.22 8.15 -8.09
CA THR A 92 -13.48 8.00 -6.66
C THR A 92 -13.91 6.57 -6.32
N SER A 93 -14.79 5.97 -7.12
CA SER A 93 -15.20 4.58 -6.97
C SER A 93 -14.04 3.60 -7.18
N SER A 94 -13.02 3.97 -7.96
CA SER A 94 -11.81 3.16 -8.12
C SER A 94 -11.00 3.05 -6.84
N ASN A 95 -10.95 4.11 -6.02
CA ASN A 95 -10.33 4.06 -4.69
C ASN A 95 -11.02 2.99 -3.83
N LEU A 96 -12.34 3.10 -3.72
CA LEU A 96 -13.17 2.17 -2.95
C LEU A 96 -13.01 0.72 -3.43
N ALA A 97 -13.02 0.50 -4.75
CA ALA A 97 -12.80 -0.81 -5.35
C ALA A 97 -11.42 -1.39 -4.98
N LEU A 98 -10.35 -0.59 -5.09
CA LEU A 98 -9.00 -1.01 -4.71
C LEU A 98 -8.87 -1.29 -3.21
N MET A 99 -9.55 -0.51 -2.35
CA MET A 99 -9.61 -0.78 -0.90
C MET A 99 -10.27 -2.13 -0.60
N ILE A 100 -11.38 -2.45 -1.27
CA ILE A 100 -12.06 -3.75 -1.14
C ILE A 100 -11.15 -4.88 -1.63
N ILE A 101 -10.47 -4.70 -2.78
CA ILE A 101 -9.48 -5.64 -3.30
C ILE A 101 -8.37 -5.86 -2.27
N ASN A 102 -7.84 -4.79 -1.67
CA ASN A 102 -6.79 -4.87 -0.65
C ASN A 102 -7.25 -5.64 0.59
N LEU A 103 -8.46 -5.38 1.10
CA LEU A 103 -9.03 -6.14 2.21
C LEU A 103 -9.20 -7.62 1.84
N GLY A 104 -9.69 -7.92 0.62
CA GLY A 104 -9.85 -9.29 0.12
C GLY A 104 -8.52 -10.03 -0.01
N LEU A 105 -7.49 -9.41 -0.58
CA LEU A 105 -6.15 -9.99 -0.69
C LEU A 105 -5.54 -10.25 0.69
N LEU A 106 -5.72 -9.31 1.63
CA LEU A 106 -5.29 -9.49 3.01
C LEU A 106 -6.04 -10.66 3.68
N ALA A 107 -7.36 -10.76 3.48
CA ALA A 107 -8.14 -11.87 3.99
C ALA A 107 -7.67 -13.22 3.44
N VAL A 108 -7.31 -13.30 2.15
CA VAL A 108 -6.74 -14.51 1.55
C VAL A 108 -5.41 -14.88 2.18
N LEU A 109 -4.50 -13.91 2.36
CA LEU A 109 -3.20 -14.14 3.03
C LEU A 109 -3.39 -14.64 4.47
N LEU A 110 -4.28 -13.99 5.23
CA LEU A 110 -4.62 -14.39 6.59
C LEU A 110 -5.28 -15.77 6.63
N PHE A 111 -6.15 -16.09 5.68
CA PHE A 111 -6.77 -17.41 5.59
C PHE A 111 -5.74 -18.51 5.35
N GLN A 112 -4.74 -18.26 4.49
CA GLN A 112 -3.69 -19.23 4.17
C GLN A 112 -2.74 -19.47 5.34
N GLN A 113 -2.46 -18.44 6.15
CA GLN A 113 -1.46 -18.54 7.24
C GLN A 113 -2.08 -18.79 8.62
N ALA A 114 -3.24 -18.21 8.90
CA ALA A 114 -3.83 -18.13 10.23
C ALA A 114 -5.37 -18.13 10.16
N ARG A 115 -5.93 -19.15 9.49
CA ARG A 115 -7.39 -19.28 9.26
C ARG A 115 -8.25 -19.06 10.51
N GLU A 116 -7.80 -19.52 11.68
CA GLU A 116 -8.54 -19.38 12.94
C GLU A 116 -8.56 -17.94 13.45
N ALA A 117 -7.51 -17.17 13.18
CA ALA A 117 -7.40 -15.76 13.56
C ALA A 117 -8.08 -14.81 12.56
N LEU A 118 -8.42 -15.29 11.36
CA LEU A 118 -8.97 -14.44 10.29
C LEU A 118 -10.16 -13.58 10.76
N PRO A 119 -11.22 -14.13 11.39
CA PRO A 119 -12.34 -13.31 11.83
C PRO A 119 -11.93 -12.14 12.73
N LEU A 120 -11.13 -12.42 13.74
CA LEU A 120 -10.71 -11.45 14.74
C LEU A 120 -9.74 -10.41 14.15
N ALA A 121 -8.86 -10.83 13.24
CA ALA A 121 -7.89 -9.94 12.60
C ALA A 121 -8.52 -9.07 11.51
N LEU A 122 -9.50 -9.58 10.76
CA LEU A 122 -10.04 -8.88 9.60
C LEU A 122 -10.85 -7.63 9.99
N ALA A 123 -11.58 -7.68 11.10
CA ALA A 123 -12.38 -6.56 11.58
C ALA A 123 -11.56 -5.28 11.84
N PRO A 124 -10.46 -5.29 12.63
CA PRO A 124 -9.64 -4.09 12.84
C PRO A 124 -8.92 -3.65 11.56
N PHE A 125 -8.53 -4.56 10.66
CA PHE A 125 -7.98 -4.16 9.36
C PHE A 125 -9.01 -3.48 8.46
N ALA A 126 -10.25 -3.99 8.42
CA ALA A 126 -11.33 -3.34 7.70
C ALA A 126 -11.62 -1.94 8.27
N ALA A 127 -11.67 -1.81 9.60
CA ALA A 127 -11.85 -0.51 10.24
C ALA A 127 -10.72 0.46 9.89
N LEU A 128 -9.46 0.00 9.88
CA LEU A 128 -8.30 0.84 9.53
C LEU A 128 -8.31 1.24 8.05
N ILE A 129 -8.58 0.30 7.14
CA ILE A 129 -8.59 0.56 5.70
C ILE A 129 -9.72 1.53 5.35
N PHE A 130 -10.92 1.33 5.89
CA PHE A 130 -12.11 2.10 5.53
C PHE A 130 -12.44 3.23 6.54
N TRP A 131 -11.45 3.68 7.31
CA TRP A 131 -11.68 4.75 8.29
C TRP A 131 -12.00 6.07 7.57
N ILE A 132 -13.13 6.68 7.91
CA ILE A 132 -13.60 7.99 7.40
C ILE A 132 -12.59 9.15 7.62
N VAL A 133 -11.65 9.05 8.56
CA VAL A 133 -10.58 10.04 8.76
C VAL A 133 -9.63 10.08 7.55
N GLN A 134 -9.66 9.06 6.70
CA GLN A 134 -8.98 9.03 5.41
C GLN A 134 -9.90 9.52 4.27
N ASP A 135 -10.74 10.53 4.54
CA ASP A 135 -11.71 11.06 3.58
C ASP A 135 -11.06 11.50 2.26
N ALA A 136 -9.86 12.09 2.31
CA ALA A 136 -9.08 12.42 1.13
C ALA A 136 -8.78 11.17 0.28
N ASN A 137 -8.32 10.07 0.89
CA ASN A 137 -8.03 8.82 0.20
C ASN A 137 -9.29 8.15 -0.38
N LEU A 138 -10.44 8.37 0.27
CA LEU A 138 -11.73 7.88 -0.20
C LEU A 138 -12.27 8.70 -1.38
N LEU A 139 -12.27 10.04 -1.25
CA LEU A 139 -13.03 10.94 -2.12
C LEU A 139 -12.23 11.58 -3.25
N VAL A 140 -10.89 11.61 -3.18
CA VAL A 140 -10.06 12.27 -4.18
C VAL A 140 -9.55 11.24 -5.19
N GLY A 141 -9.93 11.39 -6.46
CA GLY A 141 -9.77 10.36 -7.48
C GLY A 141 -8.33 9.90 -7.74
N TYR A 142 -7.33 10.79 -7.61
CA TYR A 142 -5.93 10.43 -7.83
C TYR A 142 -5.30 9.60 -6.70
N GLN A 143 -5.97 9.48 -5.55
CA GLN A 143 -5.47 8.72 -4.40
C GLN A 143 -5.47 7.21 -4.65
N ASN A 144 -6.06 6.72 -5.75
CA ASN A 144 -5.94 5.33 -6.20
C ASN A 144 -4.48 4.87 -6.32
N SER A 145 -3.56 5.80 -6.61
CA SER A 145 -2.11 5.58 -6.62
C SER A 145 -1.59 4.91 -5.36
N TRP A 146 -2.01 5.35 -4.17
CA TRP A 146 -1.64 4.74 -2.89
C TRP A 146 -2.20 3.32 -2.74
N HIS A 147 -3.46 3.13 -3.12
CA HIS A 147 -4.09 1.82 -3.01
C HIS A 147 -3.46 0.80 -3.96
N VAL A 148 -3.00 1.22 -5.14
CA VAL A 148 -2.24 0.36 -6.07
C VAL A 148 -0.90 -0.07 -5.49
N VAL A 149 -0.20 0.80 -4.74
CA VAL A 149 1.03 0.38 -4.04
C VAL A 149 0.74 -0.76 -3.08
N ILE A 150 -0.32 -0.63 -2.29
CA ILE A 150 -0.74 -1.67 -1.33
C ILE A 150 -1.16 -2.94 -2.09
N THR A 151 -1.95 -2.81 -3.16
CA THR A 151 -2.36 -3.95 -4.00
C THR A 151 -1.15 -4.67 -4.58
N GLY A 152 -0.18 -3.93 -5.11
CA GLY A 152 1.07 -4.49 -5.66
C GLY A 152 1.86 -5.27 -4.62
N LEU A 153 1.97 -4.76 -3.39
CA LEU A 153 2.62 -5.47 -2.29
C LEU A 153 1.87 -6.76 -1.93
N LEU A 154 0.55 -6.69 -1.73
CA LEU A 154 -0.27 -7.84 -1.35
C LEU A 154 -0.28 -8.91 -2.44
N LEU A 155 -0.34 -8.53 -3.71
CA LEU A 155 -0.22 -9.45 -4.84
C LEU A 155 1.17 -10.09 -4.90
N ALA A 156 2.25 -9.31 -4.77
CA ALA A 156 3.62 -9.84 -4.74
C ALA A 156 3.79 -10.88 -3.62
N LEU A 157 3.26 -10.58 -2.42
CA LEU A 157 3.24 -11.52 -1.30
C LEU A 157 2.46 -12.78 -1.65
N LEU A 158 1.23 -12.67 -2.16
CA LEU A 158 0.39 -13.81 -2.51
C LEU A 158 1.03 -14.70 -3.56
N ILE A 159 1.63 -14.11 -4.59
CA ILE A 159 2.32 -14.82 -5.69
C ILE A 159 3.52 -15.61 -5.16
N VAL A 160 4.41 -14.95 -4.41
CA VAL A 160 5.59 -15.59 -3.83
C VAL A 160 5.20 -16.65 -2.81
N GLN A 161 4.05 -16.47 -2.13
CA GLN A 161 3.58 -17.42 -1.14
C GLN A 161 2.87 -18.64 -1.72
N GLY A 162 2.13 -18.48 -2.82
CA GLY A 162 1.22 -19.47 -3.37
C GLY A 162 1.87 -20.68 -4.07
N GLY A 163 3.18 -20.90 -3.96
CA GLY A 163 3.77 -22.17 -4.37
C GLY A 163 5.29 -22.20 -4.39
N ALA A 164 5.85 -23.11 -5.20
CA ALA A 164 7.28 -23.40 -5.22
C ALA A 164 8.12 -22.19 -5.67
N VAL A 165 9.28 -22.04 -5.03
CA VAL A 165 10.31 -21.05 -5.36
C VAL A 165 10.72 -21.18 -6.83
N GLY A 166 10.78 -20.07 -7.57
CA GLY A 166 11.23 -20.08 -8.96
C GLY A 166 11.04 -18.77 -9.71
N TRP A 167 11.60 -18.72 -10.92
CA TRP A 167 11.60 -17.54 -11.79
C TRP A 167 10.21 -16.95 -12.09
N PRO A 168 9.16 -17.74 -12.42
CA PRO A 168 7.87 -17.14 -12.78
C PRO A 168 7.27 -16.29 -11.65
N ARG A 169 7.38 -16.76 -10.40
CA ARG A 169 6.88 -16.03 -9.23
C ARG A 169 7.73 -14.81 -8.91
N LEU A 170 9.05 -14.93 -9.04
CA LEU A 170 9.96 -13.80 -8.88
C LEU A 170 9.64 -12.68 -9.88
N LEU A 171 9.50 -13.03 -11.16
CA LEU A 171 9.21 -12.06 -12.22
C LEU A 171 7.81 -11.43 -12.04
N ALA A 172 6.79 -12.23 -11.74
CA ALA A 172 5.44 -11.72 -11.49
C ALA A 172 5.37 -10.78 -10.26
N ALA A 173 6.08 -11.11 -9.17
CA ALA A 173 6.21 -10.21 -8.03
C ALA A 173 6.99 -8.93 -8.39
N GLY A 174 8.03 -9.04 -9.23
CA GLY A 174 8.79 -7.90 -9.74
C GLY A 174 7.93 -6.96 -10.59
N ILE A 175 7.04 -7.50 -11.42
CA ILE A 175 6.06 -6.72 -12.19
C ILE A 175 5.11 -5.97 -11.24
N CYS A 176 4.59 -6.62 -10.20
CA CYS A 176 3.76 -5.97 -9.19
C CYS A 176 4.50 -4.81 -8.50
N ALA A 177 5.76 -5.02 -8.13
CA ALA A 177 6.61 -3.98 -7.51
C ALA A 177 6.91 -2.82 -8.48
N ALA A 178 7.17 -3.11 -9.75
CA ALA A 178 7.38 -2.09 -10.78
C ALA A 178 6.12 -1.26 -11.00
N LEU A 179 4.96 -1.90 -11.19
CA LEU A 179 3.68 -1.20 -11.36
C LEU A 179 3.36 -0.30 -10.16
N ALA A 180 3.58 -0.79 -8.93
CA ALA A 180 3.46 0.01 -7.73
C ALA A 180 4.42 1.21 -7.73
N THR A 181 5.70 1.00 -8.08
CA THR A 181 6.74 2.04 -8.13
C THR A 181 6.35 3.18 -9.08
N PHE A 182 5.83 2.85 -10.27
CA PHE A 182 5.41 3.86 -11.25
C PHE A 182 4.00 4.41 -11.01
N SER A 183 3.22 3.82 -10.10
CA SER A 183 1.93 4.35 -9.68
C SER A 183 2.08 5.36 -8.54
N PHE A 184 3.07 5.15 -7.65
CA PHE A 184 3.44 6.10 -6.61
C PHE A 184 4.84 5.78 -6.07
N GLY A 185 5.64 6.80 -5.72
CA GLY A 185 7.07 6.62 -5.38
C GLY A 185 7.34 5.65 -4.24
N ASN A 186 6.44 5.58 -3.27
CA ASN A 186 6.54 4.64 -2.14
C ASN A 186 6.51 3.17 -2.55
N GLY A 187 6.05 2.85 -3.78
CA GLY A 187 6.16 1.50 -4.35
C GLY A 187 7.60 0.98 -4.38
N ILE A 188 8.62 1.86 -4.37
CA ILE A 188 10.02 1.43 -4.31
C ILE A 188 10.34 0.62 -3.04
N LEU A 189 9.63 0.85 -1.94
CA LEU A 189 9.83 0.14 -0.67
C LEU A 189 9.51 -1.36 -0.79
N ILE A 190 8.63 -1.74 -1.72
CA ILE A 190 8.26 -3.14 -1.98
C ILE A 190 9.50 -3.96 -2.36
N TRP A 191 10.44 -3.39 -3.12
CA TRP A 191 11.67 -4.10 -3.51
C TRP A 191 12.48 -4.53 -2.29
N GLY A 192 12.62 -3.65 -1.28
CA GLY A 192 13.34 -3.94 -0.05
C GLY A 192 12.59 -4.92 0.86
N VAL A 193 11.29 -4.72 1.05
CA VAL A 193 10.45 -5.60 1.88
C VAL A 193 10.41 -7.02 1.29
N MET A 194 10.17 -7.14 -0.02
CA MET A 194 10.09 -8.43 -0.68
C MET A 194 11.43 -9.15 -0.74
N LEU A 195 12.57 -8.45 -0.72
CA LEU A 195 13.88 -9.08 -0.60
C LEU A 195 13.97 -9.96 0.66
N LEU A 196 13.46 -9.45 1.80
CA LEU A 196 13.38 -10.21 3.05
C LEU A 196 12.43 -11.41 2.94
N VAL A 197 11.30 -11.22 2.25
CA VAL A 197 10.32 -12.29 2.00
C VAL A 197 10.91 -13.40 1.13
N LEU A 198 11.66 -13.05 0.07
CA LEU A 198 12.33 -14.01 -0.81
C LEU A 198 13.37 -14.83 -0.04
N LEU A 199 14.17 -14.19 0.81
CA LEU A 199 15.10 -14.85 1.73
C LEU A 199 14.35 -15.83 2.65
N ALA A 200 13.30 -15.36 3.32
CA ALA A 200 12.49 -16.17 4.22
C ALA A 200 11.79 -17.35 3.52
N ARG A 201 11.43 -17.19 2.24
CA ARG A 201 10.85 -18.27 1.41
C ARG A 201 11.86 -19.27 0.87
N GLY A 202 13.16 -19.06 1.12
CA GLY A 202 14.17 -20.02 0.73
C GLY A 202 14.62 -19.89 -0.72
N TYR A 203 14.53 -18.69 -1.32
CA TYR A 203 15.27 -18.42 -2.56
C TYR A 203 16.78 -18.53 -2.25
N ARG A 204 17.48 -19.52 -2.81
CA ARG A 204 18.92 -19.74 -2.53
C ARG A 204 19.84 -19.45 -3.72
N ASN A 205 19.30 -19.40 -4.94
CA ASN A 205 20.09 -19.09 -6.11
C ASN A 205 20.45 -17.58 -6.14
N PRO A 206 21.74 -17.19 -6.15
CA PRO A 206 22.17 -15.79 -6.20
C PRO A 206 21.65 -15.03 -7.43
N ALA A 207 21.38 -15.72 -8.55
CA ALA A 207 20.85 -15.09 -9.75
C ALA A 207 19.48 -14.44 -9.52
N HIS A 208 18.64 -15.01 -8.65
CA HIS A 208 17.33 -14.40 -8.31
C HIS A 208 17.52 -13.03 -7.65
N TYR A 209 18.50 -12.91 -6.75
CA TYR A 209 18.81 -11.67 -6.05
C TYR A 209 19.45 -10.64 -6.98
N ALA A 210 20.35 -11.07 -7.85
CA ALA A 210 20.95 -10.19 -8.86
C ALA A 210 19.86 -9.59 -9.76
N VAL A 211 18.95 -10.41 -10.31
CA VAL A 211 17.84 -9.92 -11.14
C VAL A 211 16.92 -9.01 -10.35
N TRP A 212 16.58 -9.36 -9.11
CA TRP A 212 15.71 -8.53 -8.26
C TRP A 212 16.32 -7.15 -7.99
N VAL A 213 17.60 -7.10 -7.61
CA VAL A 213 18.32 -5.85 -7.33
C VAL A 213 18.50 -5.03 -8.60
N LEU A 214 18.88 -5.66 -9.72
CA LEU A 214 19.01 -4.96 -11.00
C LEU A 214 17.67 -4.38 -11.48
N ALA A 215 16.57 -5.12 -11.29
CA ALA A 215 15.23 -4.61 -11.59
C ALA A 215 14.83 -3.44 -10.69
N ALA A 216 15.13 -3.52 -9.38
CA ALA A 216 14.89 -2.43 -8.45
C ALA A 216 15.69 -1.17 -8.83
N LEU A 217 16.98 -1.31 -9.14
CA LEU A 217 17.85 -0.22 -9.59
C LEU A 217 17.40 0.35 -10.94
N GLY A 218 16.98 -0.51 -11.87
CA GLY A 218 16.44 -0.09 -13.16
C GLY A 218 15.14 0.70 -13.01
N CYS A 219 14.24 0.26 -12.13
CA CYS A 219 13.01 0.99 -11.81
C CYS A 219 13.34 2.33 -11.14
N LEU A 220 14.23 2.35 -10.14
CA LEU A 220 14.65 3.57 -9.46
C LEU A 220 15.25 4.57 -10.45
N TRP A 221 16.22 4.13 -11.26
CA TRP A 221 16.86 4.98 -12.26
C TRP A 221 15.85 5.56 -13.24
N SER A 222 14.97 4.71 -13.78
CA SER A 222 13.92 5.13 -14.72
C SER A 222 12.92 6.09 -14.06
N TYR A 223 12.55 5.83 -12.80
CA TYR A 223 11.64 6.66 -12.02
C TYR A 223 12.21 8.06 -11.79
N THR A 224 13.49 8.15 -11.42
CA THR A 224 14.17 9.44 -11.16
C THR A 224 14.65 10.15 -12.43
N ARG A 225 14.53 9.53 -13.61
CA ARG A 225 15.04 10.13 -14.84
C ARG A 225 14.17 11.32 -15.25
N GLY A 226 14.75 12.51 -15.25
CA GLY A 226 14.04 13.75 -15.51
C GLY A 226 13.19 14.23 -14.34
N SER A 227 13.41 13.68 -13.14
CA SER A 227 12.64 14.09 -11.96
C SER A 227 13.05 15.45 -11.44
N SER A 228 12.06 16.21 -10.98
CA SER A 228 12.27 17.48 -10.28
C SER A 228 12.78 17.29 -8.83
N ILE A 229 12.79 16.04 -8.34
CA ILE A 229 13.34 15.62 -7.04
C ILE A 229 14.85 15.96 -6.98
N GLY A 230 15.18 17.19 -6.58
CA GLY A 230 16.54 17.71 -6.55
C GLY A 230 16.66 19.17 -6.99
N VAL A 231 15.69 19.70 -7.75
CA VAL A 231 15.53 21.14 -7.90
C VAL A 231 14.86 21.59 -6.61
N ALA A 232 15.63 22.28 -5.76
CA ALA A 232 15.09 22.90 -4.56
C ALA A 232 13.74 23.56 -4.92
N GLY A 233 12.68 23.24 -4.17
CA GLY A 233 11.42 23.97 -4.29
C GLY A 233 11.70 25.47 -4.22
N GLU A 234 10.78 26.29 -4.72
CA GLU A 234 10.88 27.76 -4.87
C GLU A 234 11.22 28.56 -3.57
N GLY A 235 11.69 27.93 -2.50
CA GLY A 235 12.25 28.53 -1.29
C GLY A 235 13.66 28.07 -0.88
N GLY A 236 14.41 27.31 -1.69
CA GLY A 236 15.81 26.95 -1.36
C GLY A 236 15.99 25.96 -0.20
N GLU A 237 14.93 25.66 0.55
CA GLU A 237 14.89 24.64 1.60
C GLU A 237 14.32 23.33 1.06
N GLY A 238 14.98 22.74 0.06
CA GLY A 238 14.68 21.36 -0.33
C GLY A 238 14.97 20.38 0.81
N LEU A 239 14.47 19.14 0.69
CA LEU A 239 14.73 17.98 1.57
C LEU A 239 16.20 17.79 2.05
N GLY A 240 17.17 18.46 1.44
CA GLY A 240 18.53 18.62 1.96
C GLY A 240 18.64 19.36 3.30
N SER A 241 17.57 20.03 3.78
CA SER A 241 17.49 20.64 5.11
C SER A 241 17.05 19.68 6.22
N LEU A 242 16.49 18.50 5.88
CA LEU A 242 16.35 17.35 6.79
C LEU A 242 17.73 16.70 6.97
N ARG A 243 18.65 17.47 7.54
CA ARG A 243 19.94 16.94 7.99
C ARG A 243 19.66 15.88 9.04
N LEU A 244 20.44 14.80 9.01
CA LEU A 244 20.57 13.80 10.10
C LEU A 244 20.85 14.43 11.49
N GLN A 245 20.99 15.75 11.58
CA GLN A 245 21.16 16.53 12.81
C GLN A 245 19.89 16.57 13.69
N ARG A 246 18.70 16.24 13.16
CA ARG A 246 17.43 16.23 13.91
C ARG A 246 16.72 14.87 13.90
N LEU A 247 17.46 13.80 14.20
CA LEU A 247 16.90 12.45 14.35
C LEU A 247 15.77 12.39 15.39
N ASP A 248 15.83 13.22 16.42
CA ASP A 248 14.75 13.41 17.42
C ASP A 248 13.41 13.73 16.75
N LEU A 249 13.40 14.73 15.86
CA LEU A 249 12.19 15.14 15.16
C LEU A 249 11.73 14.09 14.15
N MET A 250 12.66 13.43 13.45
CA MET A 250 12.30 12.38 12.49
C MET A 250 11.65 11.18 13.18
N LEU A 251 12.21 10.75 14.32
CA LEU A 251 11.64 9.68 15.14
C LEU A 251 10.29 10.08 15.72
N GLU A 252 10.18 11.27 16.29
CA GLU A 252 8.92 11.75 16.86
C GLU A 252 7.85 11.92 15.78
N PHE A 253 8.20 12.43 14.61
CA PHE A 253 7.30 12.53 13.46
C PHE A 253 6.86 11.14 12.98
N GLY A 254 7.79 10.19 12.84
CA GLY A 254 7.47 8.82 12.46
C GLY A 254 6.54 8.13 13.45
N LEU A 255 6.78 8.31 14.75
CA LEU A 255 5.90 7.80 15.80
C LEU A 255 4.53 8.50 15.76
N ALA A 256 4.49 9.83 15.64
CA ALA A 256 3.23 10.55 15.52
C ALA A 256 2.41 10.08 14.31
N LEU A 257 3.06 9.84 13.17
CA LEU A 257 2.41 9.34 11.96
C LEU A 257 1.84 7.93 12.16
N LEU A 258 2.55 7.04 12.87
CA LEU A 258 2.08 5.68 13.12
C LEU A 258 0.88 5.63 14.07
N GLY A 259 0.79 6.55 15.03
CA GLY A 259 -0.32 6.60 15.98
C GLY A 259 -1.44 7.55 15.59
N SER A 260 -1.26 8.37 14.55
CA SER A 260 -2.24 9.35 14.08
C SER A 260 -3.63 8.78 13.81
N PRO A 261 -3.79 7.55 13.29
CA PRO A 261 -5.13 6.99 13.07
C PRO A 261 -5.98 6.89 14.35
N PHE A 262 -5.34 6.83 15.52
CA PHE A 262 -6.02 6.63 16.81
C PHE A 262 -5.97 7.85 17.73
N SER A 263 -5.33 8.93 17.33
CA SER A 263 -5.05 10.07 18.22
C SER A 263 -5.83 11.34 17.92
N ALA A 264 -6.65 11.32 16.86
CA ALA A 264 -7.16 12.54 16.23
C ALA A 264 -5.99 13.53 16.04
N ASP A 265 -6.16 14.79 16.45
CA ASP A 265 -5.16 15.86 16.24
C ASP A 265 -4.10 15.98 17.34
N SER A 266 -4.10 15.08 18.35
CA SER A 266 -3.16 15.18 19.46
C SER A 266 -1.85 14.46 19.17
N ARG A 267 -0.82 15.22 18.80
CA ARG A 267 0.55 14.70 18.57
C ARG A 267 1.06 13.82 19.72
N ARG A 268 0.85 14.23 20.98
CA ARG A 268 1.31 13.48 22.16
C ARG A 268 0.62 12.13 22.29
N VAL A 269 -0.69 12.10 22.04
CA VAL A 269 -1.46 10.84 22.03
C VAL A 269 -1.00 9.96 20.88
N ALA A 270 -0.76 10.53 19.70
CA ALA A 270 -0.26 9.81 18.52
C ALA A 270 1.06 9.09 18.83
N VAL A 271 2.06 9.82 19.34
CA VAL A 271 3.35 9.24 19.73
C VAL A 271 3.17 8.14 20.79
N SER A 272 2.30 8.36 21.78
CA SER A 272 2.05 7.37 22.84
C SER A 272 1.42 6.09 22.30
N VAL A 273 0.42 6.20 21.43
CA VAL A 273 -0.21 5.05 20.77
C VAL A 273 0.79 4.29 19.90
N ALA A 274 1.63 5.01 19.15
CA ALA A 274 2.67 4.38 18.34
C ALA A 274 3.70 3.64 19.18
N LEU A 275 4.16 4.21 20.29
CA LEU A 275 5.09 3.54 21.20
C LEU A 275 4.48 2.26 21.80
N LEU A 276 3.20 2.29 22.17
CA LEU A 276 2.48 1.09 22.63
C LEU A 276 2.39 0.04 21.53
N GLY A 277 2.06 0.44 20.29
CA GLY A 277 1.98 -0.46 19.14
C GLY A 277 3.33 -1.10 18.79
N VAL A 278 4.40 -0.30 18.73
CA VAL A 278 5.77 -0.79 18.50
C VAL A 278 6.22 -1.70 19.63
N GLY A 279 5.94 -1.33 20.89
CA GLY A 279 6.24 -2.17 22.05
C GLY A 279 5.54 -3.53 21.98
N ALA A 280 4.24 -3.55 21.67
CA ALA A 280 3.48 -4.79 21.49
C ALA A 280 4.03 -5.63 20.32
N TRP A 281 4.45 -5.00 19.22
CA TRP A 281 5.06 -5.70 18.09
C TRP A 281 6.41 -6.35 18.46
N VAL A 282 7.29 -5.63 19.16
CA VAL A 282 8.57 -6.16 19.66
C VAL A 282 8.36 -7.33 20.61
N VAL A 283 7.41 -7.21 21.55
CA VAL A 283 7.07 -8.31 22.47
C VAL A 283 6.60 -9.55 21.69
N ASN A 284 5.73 -9.38 20.70
CA ASN A 284 5.28 -10.49 19.85
C ASN A 284 6.44 -11.16 19.09
N LEU A 285 7.39 -10.38 18.56
CA LEU A 285 8.58 -10.94 17.90
C LEU A 285 9.46 -11.74 18.86
N LEU A 286 9.67 -11.25 20.08
CA LEU A 286 10.44 -11.96 21.11
C LEU A 286 9.75 -13.26 21.54
N LEU A 287 8.43 -13.23 21.71
CA LEU A 287 7.63 -14.42 22.02
C LEU A 287 7.70 -15.45 20.88
N LEU A 288 7.59 -15.01 19.63
CA LEU A 288 7.72 -15.87 18.46
C LEU A 288 9.12 -16.49 18.36
N TRP A 289 10.16 -15.71 18.61
CA TRP A 289 11.54 -16.20 18.61
C TRP A 289 11.76 -17.25 19.71
N ARG A 290 11.29 -16.98 20.94
CA ARG A 290 11.36 -17.94 22.06
C ARG A 290 10.60 -19.22 21.76
N TRP A 291 9.39 -19.12 21.21
CA TRP A 291 8.59 -20.27 20.84
C TRP A 291 9.31 -21.14 19.79
N ARG A 292 9.87 -20.52 18.75
CA ARG A 292 10.66 -21.26 17.74
C ARG A 292 11.90 -21.92 18.31
N ALA A 293 12.61 -21.25 19.22
CA ALA A 293 13.78 -21.82 19.88
C ALA A 293 13.41 -23.03 20.77
N ALA A 294 12.29 -22.95 21.50
CA ALA A 294 11.79 -24.05 22.31
C ALA A 294 11.40 -25.27 21.46
N VAL A 295 10.71 -25.05 20.34
CA VAL A 295 10.33 -26.12 19.40
C VAL A 295 11.57 -26.77 18.77
N ALA A 296 12.58 -25.97 18.39
CA ALA A 296 13.82 -26.49 17.83
C ALA A 296 14.66 -27.29 18.85
N GLY A 297 14.67 -26.87 20.12
CA GLY A 297 15.37 -27.57 21.19
C GLY A 297 14.69 -28.88 21.62
N GLY A 298 13.35 -28.95 21.58
CA GLY A 298 12.59 -30.17 21.92
C GLY A 298 12.67 -31.27 20.85
N ALA A 299 12.85 -30.91 19.58
CA ALA A 299 12.97 -31.87 18.47
C ALA A 299 14.29 -32.68 18.47
N GLY A 300 15.26 -32.30 19.32
CA GLY A 300 16.53 -33.04 19.48
C GLY A 300 16.56 -34.06 20.62
N GLN A 301 15.46 -34.22 21.36
CA GLN A 301 15.38 -35.12 22.54
C GLN A 301 14.37 -36.27 22.39
N ALA A 302 13.72 -36.41 21.24
CA ALA A 302 12.82 -37.52 20.89
C ALA A 302 13.42 -38.35 19.77
#